data_AF-A0A527ZEG6-F1
#
_entry.id   AF-A0A527ZEG6-F1
#
_cell.length_a   1.000
_cell.length_b   1.000
_cell.length_c   1.000
_cell.angle_alpha   90.00
_cell.angle_beta   90.00
_cell.angle_gamma   90.00
#
_symmetry.space_group_name_H-M   'P 1'
#
loop_
_entity.id
_entity.type
_entity.pdbx_description
1 polymer ?
#
loop_
_entity_poly.entity_id
_entity_poly.type
_entity_poly.pdbx_seq_one_letter_code
_entity_poly.pdbx_strand_id
1 'polypeptide(L)'
;MVTVHGRTRCQFYQGKADWRAIARIKQAVSIPVVANGDVGSPAEAAMILDQSGADAVMIGRAHYGAPWTAGSIAAAAAKETTPGAPESPQALADYIVAHYEDMLTLYG
;
A
#
# COMPACT_ATOMS: atom_id res chain seq x y z
N MET A 1 16.06 -8.82 0.49
CA MET A 1 15.13 -7.68 0.45
C MET A 1 14.73 -7.33 1.88
N VAL A 2 14.53 -6.05 2.19
CA VAL A 2 14.09 -5.57 3.50
C VAL A 2 12.95 -4.56 3.34
N THR A 3 11.97 -4.59 4.26
CA THR A 3 10.92 -3.56 4.33
C THR A 3 11.17 -2.67 5.53
N VAL A 4 11.04 -1.36 5.34
CA VAL A 4 11.23 -0.37 6.41
C VAL A 4 9.95 0.45 6.56
N HIS A 5 9.29 0.35 7.72
CA HIS A 5 8.26 1.29 8.10
C HIS A 5 8.94 2.60 8.52
N GLY A 6 8.54 3.75 7.94
CA GLY A 6 9.11 5.07 8.23
C GLY A 6 8.77 5.65 9.62
N ARG A 7 8.59 4.81 10.64
CA ARG A 7 8.35 5.23 12.03
C ARG A 7 9.24 4.41 12.95
N THR A 8 9.66 5.04 14.03
CA THR A 8 10.25 4.34 15.17
C THR A 8 9.15 3.62 15.96
N ARG A 9 9.56 2.62 16.75
CA ARG A 9 8.65 1.90 17.66
C ARG A 9 7.88 2.85 18.59
N CYS A 10 8.51 3.90 19.10
CA CYS A 10 7.89 4.81 20.08
C CYS A 10 6.83 5.73 19.47
N GLN A 11 6.84 5.92 18.15
CA GLN A 11 5.82 6.72 17.46
C GLN A 11 4.49 5.95 17.27
N PHE A 12 4.50 4.62 17.40
CA PHE A 12 3.35 3.78 17.05
C PHE A 12 2.79 4.16 15.67
N TYR A 13 1.51 4.54 15.58
CA TYR A 13 0.87 5.04 14.36
C TYR A 13 0.63 6.56 14.37
N GLN A 14 1.27 7.28 15.29
CA GLN A 14 1.15 8.73 15.42
C GLN A 14 2.03 9.46 14.39
N GLY A 15 1.72 10.73 14.13
CA GLY A 15 2.42 11.55 13.16
C GLY A 15 2.38 10.98 11.75
N LYS A 16 3.36 11.35 10.91
CA LYS A 16 3.55 10.84 9.55
C LYS A 16 4.82 10.01 9.46
N ALA A 17 4.80 8.98 8.62
CA ALA A 17 6.02 8.23 8.32
C ALA A 17 7.08 9.15 7.66
N ASP A 18 8.33 9.05 8.11
CA ASP A 18 9.48 9.75 7.54
C ASP A 18 10.13 8.88 6.47
N TRP A 19 9.77 9.13 5.21
CA TRP A 19 10.30 8.39 4.06
C TRP A 19 11.73 8.82 3.69
N ARG A 20 12.16 10.03 4.06
CA ARG A 20 13.56 10.47 3.86
C ARG A 20 14.52 9.71 4.78
N ALA A 21 14.06 9.24 5.94
CA ALA A 21 14.83 8.32 6.76
C ALA A 21 15.11 6.99 6.05
N ILE A 22 14.17 6.50 5.22
CA ILE A 22 14.33 5.28 4.42
C ILE A 22 15.39 5.48 3.33
N ALA A 23 15.53 6.69 2.77
CA ALA A 23 16.56 7.00 1.78
C ALA A 23 17.99 6.77 2.29
N ARG A 24 18.26 7.10 3.55
CA ARG A 24 19.56 6.82 4.17
C ARG A 24 19.86 5.32 4.24
N ILE A 25 18.84 4.50 4.47
CA ILE A 25 18.97 3.04 4.48
C ILE A 25 19.19 2.53 3.05
N LYS A 26 18.41 3.01 2.08
CA LYS A 26 18.57 2.65 0.67
C LYS A 26 19.98 2.94 0.15
N GLN A 27 20.58 4.05 0.54
CA GLN A 27 21.96 4.40 0.18
C GLN A 27 23.01 3.51 0.85
N ALA A 28 22.71 2.94 2.01
CA ALA A 28 23.65 2.15 2.80
C ALA A 28 23.68 0.65 2.45
N VAL A 29 22.69 0.15 1.68
CA VAL A 29 22.55 -1.28 1.38
C VAL A 29 22.41 -1.54 -0.10
N SER A 30 22.89 -2.70 -0.55
CA SER A 30 22.77 -3.15 -1.95
C SER A 30 21.54 -4.02 -2.21
N ILE A 31 20.88 -4.53 -1.16
CA ILE A 31 19.66 -5.34 -1.31
C ILE A 31 18.44 -4.46 -1.61
N PRO A 32 17.37 -5.02 -2.23
CA PRO A 32 16.14 -4.27 -2.43
C PRO A 32 15.51 -3.79 -1.11
N VAL A 33 15.04 -2.55 -1.10
CA VAL A 33 14.37 -1.87 0.02
C VAL A 33 12.94 -1.55 -0.37
N VAL A 34 12.00 -1.90 0.49
CA VAL A 34 10.57 -1.59 0.34
C VAL A 34 10.18 -0.53 1.37
N ALA A 35 9.66 0.62 0.92
CA ALA A 35 9.18 1.67 1.80
C ALA A 35 7.77 1.36 2.31
N ASN A 36 7.54 1.54 3.60
CA ASN A 36 6.23 1.29 4.22
C ASN A 36 5.84 2.44 5.16
N GLY A 37 4.53 2.64 5.30
CA GLY A 37 3.93 3.65 6.16
C GLY A 37 3.22 4.74 5.36
N ASP A 38 1.94 4.90 5.64
CA ASP A 38 1.06 5.94 5.08
C ASP A 38 0.96 5.97 3.54
N VAL A 39 1.09 4.80 2.89
CA VAL A 39 0.78 4.60 1.47
C VAL A 39 -0.74 4.39 1.33
N GLY A 40 -1.45 5.26 0.62
CA GLY A 40 -2.91 5.13 0.43
C GLY A 40 -3.43 5.41 -0.98
N SER A 41 -2.59 5.88 -1.90
CA SER A 41 -2.98 6.23 -3.26
C SER A 41 -1.80 6.12 -4.24
N PRO A 42 -2.05 6.08 -5.55
CA PRO A 42 -1.00 6.15 -6.56
C PRO A 42 -0.08 7.38 -6.42
N ALA A 43 -0.67 8.54 -6.13
CA ALA A 43 0.09 9.79 -5.96
C ALA A 43 0.99 9.75 -4.71
N GLU A 44 0.48 9.23 -3.58
CA GLU A 44 1.29 9.04 -2.38
C GLU A 44 2.38 7.99 -2.61
N ALA A 45 2.08 6.87 -3.29
CA ALA A 45 3.08 5.86 -3.62
C ALA A 45 4.24 6.45 -4.45
N ALA A 46 3.93 7.24 -5.48
CA ALA A 46 4.93 7.93 -6.29
C ALA A 46 5.77 8.92 -5.46
N MET A 47 5.13 9.71 -4.60
CA MET A 47 5.82 10.63 -3.68
C MET A 47 6.75 9.89 -2.71
N ILE A 48 6.32 8.75 -2.19
CA ILE A 48 7.09 7.93 -1.24
C ILE A 48 8.32 7.35 -1.93
N LEU A 49 8.16 6.80 -3.14
CA LEU A 49 9.27 6.29 -3.94
C LEU A 49 10.28 7.41 -4.24
N ASP A 50 9.82 8.59 -4.63
CA ASP A 50 10.68 9.76 -4.89
C ASP A 50 11.48 10.18 -3.65
N GLN A 51 10.83 10.32 -2.50
CA GLN A 51 11.49 10.75 -1.26
C GLN A 51 12.43 9.70 -0.65
N SER A 52 12.12 8.41 -0.83
CA SER A 52 12.87 7.31 -0.21
C SER A 52 13.92 6.68 -1.12
N GLY A 53 13.79 6.82 -2.44
CA GLY A 53 14.58 6.06 -3.42
C GLY A 53 14.38 4.54 -3.33
N ALA A 54 13.36 4.07 -2.60
CA ALA A 54 13.09 2.65 -2.41
C ALA A 54 12.69 1.97 -3.73
N ASP A 55 12.87 0.65 -3.81
CA ASP A 55 12.58 -0.14 -5.02
C ASP A 55 11.09 -0.48 -5.15
N ALA A 56 10.35 -0.44 -4.04
CA ALA A 56 8.91 -0.68 -4.00
C ALA A 56 8.27 0.01 -2.79
N VAL A 57 6.94 0.04 -2.77
CA VAL A 57 6.14 0.43 -1.60
C VAL A 57 5.33 -0.75 -1.09
N MET A 58 5.11 -0.79 0.22
CA MET A 58 4.18 -1.73 0.87
C MET A 58 3.03 -0.97 1.50
N ILE A 59 1.81 -1.36 1.14
CA ILE A 59 0.56 -0.84 1.71
C ILE A 59 0.07 -1.75 2.85
N GLY A 60 -0.57 -1.14 3.85
CA GLY A 60 -1.20 -1.87 4.94
C GLY A 60 -2.62 -1.35 5.18
N ARG A 61 -2.76 -0.42 6.14
CA ARG A 61 -4.08 0.06 6.61
C ARG A 61 -5.02 0.55 5.52
N ALA A 62 -4.54 1.27 4.51
CA ALA A 62 -5.37 1.78 3.42
C ALA A 62 -5.93 0.67 2.50
N HIS A 63 -5.40 -0.55 2.60
CA HIS A 63 -5.93 -1.71 1.89
C HIS A 63 -7.15 -2.32 2.59
N TYR A 64 -7.33 -2.07 3.89
CA TYR A 64 -8.54 -2.51 4.61
C TYR A 64 -9.76 -1.73 4.13
N GLY A 65 -10.80 -2.46 3.72
CA GLY A 65 -12.01 -1.88 3.14
C GLY A 65 -11.87 -1.34 1.72
N ALA A 66 -10.66 -1.37 1.16
CA ALA A 66 -10.36 -0.95 -0.21
C ALA A 66 -9.28 -1.84 -0.86
N PRO A 67 -9.54 -3.15 -1.04
CA PRO A 67 -8.55 -4.10 -1.57
C PRO A 67 -8.09 -3.79 -3.01
N TRP A 68 -8.85 -3.02 -3.77
CA TRP A 68 -8.42 -2.53 -5.10
C TRP A 68 -7.25 -1.55 -5.03
N THR A 69 -6.96 -0.94 -3.88
CA THR A 69 -5.94 0.13 -3.76
C THR A 69 -4.55 -0.30 -4.21
N ALA A 70 -4.13 -1.54 -3.91
CA ALA A 70 -2.83 -2.05 -4.36
C ALA A 70 -2.79 -2.21 -5.88
N GLY A 71 -3.88 -2.71 -6.46
CA GLY A 71 -4.06 -2.80 -7.91
C GLY A 71 -3.98 -1.43 -8.57
N SER A 72 -4.67 -0.41 -8.03
CA SER A 72 -4.61 0.95 -8.57
C SER A 72 -3.21 1.57 -8.51
N ILE A 73 -2.44 1.32 -7.44
CA ILE A 73 -1.05 1.77 -7.32
C ILE A 73 -0.17 1.08 -8.38
N ALA A 74 -0.30 -0.25 -8.52
CA ALA A 74 0.45 -1.01 -9.51
C ALA A 74 0.12 -0.57 -10.95
N ALA A 75 -1.17 -0.37 -11.25
CA ALA A 75 -1.65 0.11 -12.54
C ALA A 75 -1.01 1.44 -12.92
N ALA A 76 -1.04 2.41 -12.00
CA ALA A 76 -0.47 3.73 -12.22
C ALA A 76 1.04 3.68 -12.44
N ALA A 77 1.75 2.81 -11.71
CA ALA A 77 3.18 2.60 -11.89
C ALA A 77 3.52 1.97 -13.26
N ALA A 78 2.67 1.04 -13.73
CA ALA A 78 2.80 0.39 -15.03
C ALA A 78 2.27 1.23 -16.20
N LYS A 79 1.57 2.35 -15.92
CA LYS A 79 0.79 3.13 -16.91
C LYS A 79 -0.29 2.31 -17.60
N GLU A 80 -0.87 1.38 -16.86
CA GLU A 80 -1.96 0.51 -17.27
C GLU A 80 -3.28 0.94 -16.62
N THR A 81 -4.39 0.43 -17.14
CA THR A 81 -5.71 0.54 -16.53
C THR A 81 -6.06 -0.77 -15.84
N THR A 82 -6.58 -0.70 -14.61
CA THR A 82 -7.18 -1.86 -13.92
C THR A 82 -8.63 -1.53 -13.59
N PRO A 83 -9.47 -2.55 -13.35
CA PRO A 83 -10.70 -2.33 -12.60
C PRO A 83 -10.36 -1.55 -11.32
N GLY A 84 -11.00 -0.40 -11.17
CA GLY A 84 -10.82 0.48 -10.02
C GLY A 84 -11.66 0.01 -8.83
N ALA A 85 -11.94 0.95 -7.93
CA ALA A 85 -12.98 0.75 -6.93
C ALA A 85 -14.33 0.42 -7.59
N PRO A 86 -15.23 -0.32 -6.90
CA PRO A 86 -16.61 -0.46 -7.34
C PRO A 86 -17.25 0.92 -7.60
N GLU A 87 -17.81 1.11 -8.80
CA GLU A 87 -18.27 2.42 -9.28
C GLU A 87 -19.69 2.78 -8.81
N SER A 88 -20.37 1.86 -8.11
CA SER A 88 -21.72 2.07 -7.59
C SER A 88 -21.91 1.43 -6.21
N PRO A 89 -22.90 1.90 -5.41
CA PRO A 89 -23.25 1.26 -4.15
C PRO A 89 -23.61 -0.22 -4.29
N GLN A 90 -24.28 -0.60 -5.39
CA GLN A 90 -24.63 -1.99 -5.65
C GLN A 90 -23.38 -2.84 -5.91
N ALA A 91 -22.47 -2.37 -6.76
CA ALA A 91 -21.22 -3.08 -7.03
C ALA A 91 -20.34 -3.24 -5.77
N LEU A 92 -20.35 -2.24 -4.88
CA LEU A 92 -19.68 -2.34 -3.58
C LEU A 92 -20.36 -3.39 -2.68
N ALA A 93 -21.69 -3.40 -2.63
CA ALA A 93 -22.44 -4.40 -1.86
C ALA A 93 -22.17 -5.82 -2.38
N ASP A 94 -22.19 -6.01 -3.70
CA ASP A 94 -21.90 -7.31 -4.34
C ASP A 94 -20.48 -7.78 -3.99
N TYR A 95 -19.49 -6.88 -4.01
CA TYR A 95 -18.11 -7.19 -3.60
C TYR A 95 -18.03 -7.64 -2.13
N ILE A 96 -18.72 -6.94 -1.22
CA ILE A 96 -18.75 -7.26 0.21
C ILE A 96 -19.42 -8.63 0.45
N VAL A 97 -20.54 -8.89 -0.22
CA VAL A 97 -21.25 -10.17 -0.13
C VAL A 97 -20.36 -11.31 -0.62
N ALA A 98 -19.75 -11.17 -1.80
CA ALA A 98 -18.83 -12.17 -2.34
C ALA A 98 -17.65 -12.45 -1.37
N HIS A 99 -17.04 -11.39 -0.81
CA HIS A 99 -15.97 -11.56 0.16
C HIS A 99 -16.42 -12.28 1.44
N TYR A 100 -17.64 -12.02 1.89
CA TYR A 100 -18.22 -12.70 3.05
C TYR A 100 -18.51 -14.18 2.76
N GLU A 101 -19.04 -14.50 1.59
CA GLU A 101 -19.25 -15.88 1.14
C GLU A 101 -17.93 -16.66 1.02
N ASP A 102 -16.86 -16.01 0.54
CA ASP A 102 -15.51 -16.60 0.51
C ASP A 102 -15.01 -16.92 1.93
N MET A 103 -15.24 -16.03 2.90
CA MET A 103 -14.88 -16.29 4.29
C MET A 103 -15.67 -17.47 4.88
N LEU A 104 -16.98 -17.56 4.63
CA LEU A 104 -17.79 -18.70 5.06
C LEU A 104 -17.30 -20.00 4.40
N THR A 105 -16.96 -19.96 3.12
CA THR A 105 -16.42 -21.12 2.40
C THR A 105 -15.09 -21.60 2.99
N LEU A 106 -14.23 -20.66 3.38
CA LEU A 106 -12.91 -20.98 3.93
C LEU A 106 -12.95 -21.45 5.39
N TYR A 107 -13.80 -20.84 6.22
CA TYR A 107 -13.77 -21.04 7.67
C TYR A 107 -14.93 -21.86 8.24
N GLY A 108 -16.04 -22.02 7.50
CA GLY A 108 -17.27 -22.66 7.96
C GLY A 108 -18.26 -21.69 8.60
#